data_AF-A0AA95KIZ3-F1
#
_entry.id   AF-A0AA95KIZ3-F1
#
_cell.length_a   1.000
_cell.length_b   1.000
_cell.length_c   1.000
_cell.angle_alpha   90.00
_cell.angle_beta   90.00
_cell.angle_gamma   90.00
#
_symmetry.space_group_name_H-M   'P 1'
#
loop_
_entity.id
_entity.type
_entity.pdbx_description
1 polymer ?
#
loop_
_entity_poly.entity_id
_entity_poly.type
_entity_poly.pdbx_seq_one_letter_code
_entity_poly.pdbx_strand_id
1 'polypeptide(L)'
;MPINTEDEPMDVYPSAIEKQMQRFYQSLNERDRRRYAAVEAVRLGHGGQDYISRLLDCDPKTIRHGLTELESEDGLPTVRQRKKGAGANG
;
A
#
# COMPACT_ATOMS: atom_id res chain seq x y z
N MET A 1 3.45 -29.23 22.14
CA MET A 1 3.43 -28.90 20.69
C MET A 1 4.43 -27.78 20.48
N PRO A 2 5.57 -28.02 19.82
CA PRO A 2 6.43 -26.93 19.39
C PRO A 2 5.80 -26.29 18.15
N ILE A 3 5.59 -24.98 18.19
CA ILE A 3 5.40 -24.21 16.96
C ILE A 3 6.78 -24.14 16.29
N ASN A 4 6.93 -24.84 15.17
CA ASN A 4 8.19 -24.89 14.44
C ASN A 4 8.63 -23.48 14.05
N THR A 5 9.76 -23.08 14.63
CA THR A 5 10.58 -21.94 14.24
C THR A 5 11.50 -22.47 13.13
N GLU A 6 11.01 -22.49 11.90
CA GLU A 6 11.77 -22.93 10.73
C GLU A 6 11.73 -21.81 9.70
N ASP A 7 12.86 -21.11 9.54
CA ASP A 7 13.31 -20.56 8.25
C ASP A 7 12.33 -19.68 7.43
N GLU A 8 11.59 -18.76 8.06
CA GLU A 8 10.92 -17.71 7.28
C GLU A 8 12.01 -16.78 6.73
N PRO A 9 12.15 -16.63 5.40
CA PRO A 9 12.96 -15.56 4.83
C PRO A 9 12.46 -14.23 5.39
N MET A 10 13.19 -13.15 5.14
CA MET A 10 12.88 -11.80 5.62
C MET A 10 11.58 -11.23 5.00
N ASP A 11 10.49 -12.00 5.03
CA ASP A 11 9.14 -11.69 4.56
C ASP A 11 8.51 -10.82 5.63
N VAL A 12 8.73 -9.52 5.45
CA VAL A 12 8.15 -8.42 6.22
C VAL A 12 6.65 -8.65 6.49
N TYR A 13 5.93 -9.26 5.54
CA TYR A 13 4.54 -9.65 5.67
C TYR A 13 4.32 -11.11 5.27
N PRO A 14 3.47 -11.87 5.98
CA PRO A 14 3.05 -13.19 5.53
C PRO A 14 2.39 -13.13 4.15
N SER A 15 2.59 -14.15 3.32
CA SER A 15 2.05 -14.20 1.93
C SER A 15 0.53 -13.97 1.80
N ALA A 16 -0.24 -14.29 2.85
CA ALA A 16 -1.68 -13.96 2.90
C ALA A 16 -1.94 -12.45 2.97
N ILE A 17 -1.12 -11.72 3.73
CA ILE A 17 -1.18 -10.27 3.88
C ILE A 17 -0.69 -9.60 2.60
N GLU A 18 0.42 -10.07 2.01
CA GLU A 18 0.92 -9.57 0.72
C GLU A 18 -0.17 -9.58 -0.38
N LYS A 19 -0.89 -10.70 -0.51
CA LYS A 19 -2.02 -10.83 -1.44
C LYS A 19 -3.15 -9.86 -1.11
N GLN A 20 -3.43 -9.62 0.18
CA GLN A 20 -4.45 -8.67 0.60
C GLN A 20 -4.03 -7.22 0.31
N MET A 21 -2.76 -6.88 0.51
CA MET A 21 -2.18 -5.58 0.17
C MET A 21 -2.26 -5.33 -1.34
N GLN A 22 -1.88 -6.31 -2.16
CA GLN A 22 -1.99 -6.22 -3.61
C GLN A 22 -3.44 -5.99 -4.07
N ARG A 23 -4.40 -6.77 -3.55
CA ARG A 23 -5.82 -6.61 -3.87
C ARG A 23 -6.35 -5.26 -3.45
N PHE A 24 -5.99 -4.81 -2.25
CA PHE A 24 -6.38 -3.50 -1.75
C PHE A 24 -5.80 -2.39 -2.63
N TYR A 25 -4.50 -2.45 -2.93
CA TYR A 25 -3.82 -1.51 -3.81
C TYR A 25 -4.48 -1.42 -5.19
N GLN A 26 -4.84 -2.54 -5.79
CA GLN A 26 -5.56 -2.57 -7.07
C GLN A 26 -6.96 -1.95 -6.98
N SER A 27 -7.62 -1.99 -5.82
CA SER A 27 -8.93 -1.35 -5.61
C SER A 27 -8.85 0.17 -5.39
N LEU A 28 -7.67 0.69 -5.04
CA LEU A 28 -7.46 2.12 -4.80
C LEU A 28 -7.34 2.89 -6.12
N ASN A 29 -7.74 4.16 -6.07
CA ASN A 29 -7.45 5.12 -7.14
C ASN A 29 -5.95 5.46 -7.14
N GLU A 30 -5.45 5.91 -8.29
CA GLU A 30 -4.04 6.26 -8.50
C GLU A 30 -3.45 7.15 -7.39
N ARG A 31 -4.18 8.18 -6.95
CA ARG A 31 -3.75 9.06 -5.85
C ARG A 31 -3.59 8.33 -4.52
N ASP A 32 -4.55 7.48 -4.18
CA ASP A 32 -4.55 6.74 -2.91
C ASP A 32 -3.50 5.60 -2.95
N ARG A 33 -3.25 5.03 -4.13
CA ARG A 33 -2.16 4.07 -4.38
C ARG A 33 -0.80 4.65 -4.03
N ARG A 34 -0.46 5.85 -4.55
CA ARG A 34 0.87 6.46 -4.30
C ARG A 34 1.09 6.68 -2.81
N ARG A 35 0.07 7.18 -2.12
CA ARG A 35 0.12 7.45 -0.67
C ARG A 35 0.21 6.17 0.13
N TYR A 36 -0.58 5.16 -0.22
CA TYR A 36 -0.51 3.86 0.45
C TYR A 36 0.88 3.23 0.34
N ALA A 37 1.45 3.20 -0.87
CA ALA A 37 2.79 2.68 -1.09
C ALA A 37 3.86 3.50 -0.34
N ALA A 38 3.71 4.83 -0.27
CA ALA A 38 4.58 5.71 0.50
C ALA A 38 4.52 5.44 2.01
N VAL A 39 3.32 5.32 2.60
CA VAL A 39 3.15 5.00 4.02
C VAL A 39 3.79 3.67 4.38
N GLU A 40 3.54 2.62 3.59
CA GLU A 40 4.11 1.30 3.84
C GLU A 40 5.64 1.33 3.69
N ALA A 41 6.16 2.05 2.68
CA ALA A 41 7.61 2.19 2.53
C ALA A 41 8.27 2.91 3.71
N VAL A 42 7.66 3.97 4.25
CA VAL A 42 8.14 4.68 5.45
C VAL A 42 8.11 3.75 6.66
N ARG A 43 7.03 2.98 6.81
CA ARG A 43 6.87 2.03 7.92
C ARG A 43 8.00 1.00 7.97
N LEU A 44 8.51 0.59 6.82
CA LEU A 44 9.60 -0.38 6.69
C LEU A 44 11.00 0.24 6.77
N GLY A 45 11.12 1.56 6.57
CA GLY A 45 12.40 2.27 6.67
C GLY A 45 13.35 1.95 5.51
N HIS A 46 14.63 1.70 5.84
CA HIS A 46 15.68 1.47 4.84
C HIS A 46 15.41 0.17 4.04
N GLY A 47 15.19 0.30 2.73
CA GLY A 47 14.86 -0.81 1.83
C GLY A 47 13.36 -1.08 1.67
N GLY A 48 12.52 -0.41 2.45
CA GLY A 48 11.06 -0.50 2.37
C GLY A 48 10.49 -0.07 1.01
N GLN A 49 11.07 0.97 0.41
CA GLN A 49 10.67 1.44 -0.93
C GLN A 49 10.84 0.36 -1.99
N ASP A 50 12.00 -0.30 -2.02
CA ASP A 50 12.28 -1.35 -3.00
C ASP A 50 11.39 -2.58 -2.77
N TYR A 51 11.19 -2.97 -1.51
CA TYR A 51 10.29 -4.08 -1.18
C TYR A 51 8.84 -3.80 -1.62
N ILE A 52 8.29 -2.63 -1.24
CA ILE A 52 6.92 -2.25 -1.60
C ILE A 52 6.75 -2.06 -3.11
N SER A 53 7.77 -1.53 -3.80
CA SER A 53 7.74 -1.39 -5.27
C SER A 53 7.58 -2.74 -5.97
N ARG A 54 8.27 -3.77 -5.48
CA ARG A 54 8.18 -5.14 -6.00
C ARG A 54 6.87 -5.82 -5.60
N LEU A 55 6.44 -5.62 -4.35
CA LEU A 55 5.22 -6.24 -3.82
C LEU A 55 3.95 -5.71 -4.52
N LEU A 56 3.88 -4.40 -4.75
CA LEU A 56 2.72 -3.73 -5.34
C LEU A 56 2.84 -3.51 -6.85
N ASP A 57 3.94 -3.98 -7.46
CA ASP A 57 4.29 -3.78 -8.86
C ASP A 57 4.15 -2.30 -9.28
N CYS A 58 4.78 -1.42 -8.51
CA CYS A 58 4.70 0.03 -8.70
C CYS A 58 6.09 0.65 -8.84
N ASP A 59 6.19 1.72 -9.62
CA ASP A 59 7.48 2.41 -9.81
C ASP A 59 7.92 3.06 -8.49
N PRO A 60 9.19 2.91 -8.06
CA PRO A 60 9.73 3.61 -6.89
C PRO A 60 9.51 5.13 -6.92
N LYS A 61 9.40 5.72 -8.12
CA LYS A 61 9.02 7.13 -8.29
C LYS A 61 7.62 7.43 -7.76
N THR A 62 6.68 6.51 -7.92
CA THR A 62 5.31 6.62 -7.39
C THR A 62 5.34 6.69 -5.86
N ILE A 63 6.20 5.89 -5.22
CA ILE A 63 6.40 5.89 -3.77
C ILE A 63 7.02 7.22 -3.30
N ARG A 64 8.04 7.73 -4.01
CA ARG A 64 8.65 9.03 -3.73
C ARG A 64 7.66 10.20 -3.90
N HIS A 65 6.84 10.16 -4.94
CA HIS A 65 5.80 11.16 -5.16
C HIS A 65 4.74 11.10 -4.05
N GLY A 66 4.34 9.91 -3.63
CA GLY A 66 3.44 9.71 -2.50
C GLY A 66 4.01 10.23 -1.18
N LEU A 67 5.33 10.07 -0.95
CA LEU A 67 6.05 10.64 0.19
C LEU A 67 5.96 12.17 0.20
N THR A 68 6.31 12.81 -0.92
CA THR A 68 6.22 14.28 -1.05
C THR A 68 4.79 14.78 -0.90
N GLU A 69 3.79 14.03 -1.41
CA GLU A 69 2.37 14.34 -1.20
C GLU A 69 1.93 14.19 0.27
N LEU A 70 2.54 13.28 1.05
CA LEU A 70 2.25 13.11 2.48
C LEU A 70 2.91 14.19 3.33
N GLU A 71 4.09 14.67 2.93
CA GLU A 71 4.82 15.75 3.61
C GLU A 71 4.27 17.14 3.27
N SER A 72 3.54 17.28 2.17
CA SER A 72 2.92 18.54 1.77
C SER A 72 1.71 18.86 2.65
N GLU A 73 1.73 20.06 3.27
CA GLU A 73 0.76 20.56 4.26
C GLU A 73 -0.64 20.87 3.70
N ASP A 74 -0.86 20.73 2.38
CA ASP A 74 -2.16 20.74 1.70
C ASP A 74 -2.91 19.43 1.93
N GLY A 75 -3.04 19.09 3.22
CA GLY A 75 -3.47 17.83 3.76
C GLY A 75 -4.68 17.27 3.02
N LEU A 76 -4.59 15.96 2.76
CA LEU A 76 -5.71 15.04 2.55
C LEU A 76 -7.02 15.76 2.23
N PRO A 77 -7.50 15.81 0.98
CA PRO A 77 -8.88 16.22 0.78
C PRO A 77 -9.75 15.28 1.61
N THR A 78 -10.25 15.79 2.73
CA THR A 78 -11.26 15.20 3.62
C THR A 78 -12.62 15.09 2.92
N VAL A 79 -12.63 15.29 1.60
CA VAL A 79 -13.78 15.14 0.72
C VAL A 79 -14.05 13.66 0.54
N ARG A 80 -14.76 13.11 1.54
CA ARG A 80 -15.88 12.20 1.40
C ARG A 80 -15.75 11.36 0.14
N GLN A 81 -15.04 10.23 0.23
CA GLN A 81 -15.25 9.11 -0.69
C GLN A 81 -16.75 8.79 -0.65
N ARG A 82 -17.53 9.41 -1.55
CA ARG A 82 -18.83 8.90 -1.89
C ARG A 82 -18.56 7.51 -2.45
N LYS A 83 -18.82 6.49 -1.65
CA LYS A 83 -19.30 5.22 -2.20
C LYS A 83 -20.45 5.61 -3.11
N LYS A 84 -20.24 5.56 -4.44
CA LYS A 84 -21.36 5.44 -5.35
C LYS A 84 -21.99 4.10 -4.99
N GLY A 85 -23.01 4.17 -4.14
CA GLY A 85 -23.82 3.05 -3.76
C GLY A 85 -24.37 2.38 -5.01
N ALA A 86 -24.52 1.07 -4.88
CA ALA A 86 -25.16 0.21 -5.83
C ALA A 86 -26.42 0.85 -6.46
N GLY A 87 -26.53 0.68 -7.77
CA GLY A 87 -27.72 0.98 -8.56
C GLY A 87 -27.64 0.16 -9.83
N ALA A 88 -27.79 -1.16 -9.68
CA ALA A 88 -28.17 -2.04 -10.77
C ALA A 88 -29.66 -1.85 -11.08
N ASN A 89 -30.01 -2.14 -12.34
CA ASN A 89 -31.34 -2.39 -12.92
C ASN A 89 -32.10 -1.19 -13.52
N GLY A 90 -32.63 -1.43 -14.73
CA GLY A 90 -33.75 -0.69 -15.32
C GLY A 90 -33.55 -0.31 -16.76
#